data_AF-A0A3D5CD76-F1
#
_entry.id   AF-A0A3D5CD76-F1
#
_cell.length_a   1.000
_cell.length_b   1.000
_cell.length_c   1.000
_cell.angle_alpha   90.00
_cell.angle_beta   90.00
_cell.angle_gamma   90.00
#
_symmetry.space_group_name_H-M   'P 1'
#
loop_
_entity.id
_entity.type
_entity.pdbx_description
1 polymer ?
#
loop_
_entity_poly.entity_id
_entity_poly.type
_entity_poly.pdbx_seq_one_letter_code
_entity_poly.pdbx_strand_id
1 'polypeptide(L)'
;MDGTLVDTEPYWIAAETPLVESYGGSWTHEKALSLVGLALEDSARILQEEGVRMSTGDIIEHLTSEVMRSISRDGVPFRPGARELLADLKDAGLKT
;
A
#
# COMPACT_ATOMS: atom_id res chain seq x y z
N MET A 1 5.67 7.07 2.41
CA MET A 1 6.23 8.04 1.44
C MET A 1 6.98 7.25 0.38
N ASP A 2 6.27 6.81 -0.67
CA ASP A 2 6.83 6.13 -1.84
C ASP A 2 6.13 6.69 -3.08
N GLY A 3 6.55 7.90 -3.49
CA GLY A 3 5.82 8.72 -4.46
C GLY A 3 6.50 8.90 -5.81
N THR A 4 7.58 8.15 -6.10
CA THR A 4 8.51 8.52 -7.19
C THR A 4 8.47 7.62 -8.42
N LEU A 5 8.07 6.34 -8.35
CA LEU A 5 8.06 5.45 -9.54
C LEU A 5 6.93 4.41 -9.60
N VAL A 6 6.36 4.04 -8.45
CA VAL A 6 5.35 2.98 -8.32
C VAL A 6 4.19 3.51 -7.48
N ASP A 7 2.96 3.32 -7.94
CA ASP A 7 1.74 3.70 -7.23
C ASP A 7 1.18 2.47 -6.52
N THR A 8 1.70 2.18 -5.32
CA THR A 8 1.30 0.97 -4.57
C THR A 8 0.06 1.20 -3.72
N GLU A 9 -0.38 2.45 -3.56
CA GLU A 9 -1.53 2.86 -2.75
C GLU A 9 -2.82 2.06 -3.05
N PRO A 10 -3.18 1.76 -4.32
CA PRO A 10 -4.35 0.94 -4.61
C PRO A 10 -4.30 -0.46 -3.99
N TYR A 11 -3.12 -1.08 -3.89
CA TYR A 11 -2.97 -2.40 -3.27
C TYR A 11 -3.12 -2.34 -1.76
N TRP A 12 -2.64 -1.28 -1.11
CA TRP A 12 -2.84 -1.08 0.33
C TRP A 12 -4.32 -0.88 0.65
N ILE A 13 -5.00 0.01 -0.06
CA ILE A 13 -6.45 0.26 0.10
C ILE A 13 -7.26 -1.04 -0.10
N ALA A 14 -6.87 -1.87 -1.07
CA ALA A 14 -7.51 -3.16 -1.33
C ALA A 14 -7.25 -4.20 -0.22
N ALA A 15 -6.10 -4.16 0.46
CA ALA A 15 -5.74 -5.09 1.52
C ALA A 15 -6.37 -4.73 2.89
N GLU A 16 -6.63 -3.45 3.15
CA GLU A 16 -7.20 -2.99 4.43
C GLU A 16 -8.65 -3.42 4.65
N THR A 17 -9.49 -3.33 3.60
CA THR A 17 -10.92 -3.61 3.71
C THR A 17 -11.20 -5.05 4.18
N PRO A 18 -10.63 -6.10 3.53
CA PRO A 18 -10.83 -7.47 3.98
C PRO A 18 -10.32 -7.72 5.40
N LEU A 19 -9.22 -7.07 5.79
CA LEU A 19 -8.67 -7.20 7.14
C LEU A 19 -9.69 -6.72 8.18
N VAL A 20 -10.23 -5.52 8.02
CA VAL A 20 -11.18 -4.93 8.97
C VAL A 20 -12.51 -5.69 8.99
N GLU A 21 -13.03 -6.04 7.81
CA GLU A 21 -14.26 -6.82 7.68
C GLU A 21 -14.13 -8.21 8.32
N SER A 22 -12.94 -8.84 8.28
CA SER A 22 -12.69 -10.13 8.93
C SER A 22 -12.86 -10.09 10.46
N TYR A 23 -12.72 -8.91 11.06
CA TYR A 23 -12.98 -8.68 12.49
C TYR A 23 -14.38 -8.11 12.77
N GLY A 24 -15.23 -8.01 11.75
CA GLY A 24 -16.59 -7.46 11.84
C GLY A 24 -16.65 -5.94 11.91
N GLY A 25 -15.56 -5.26 11.57
CA GLY A 25 -15.52 -3.79 11.45
C GLY A 25 -16.11 -3.30 10.13
N SER A 26 -16.22 -1.97 9.99
CA SER A 26 -16.65 -1.32 8.74
C SER A 26 -15.53 -0.43 8.22
N TRP A 27 -15.04 -0.72 7.02
CA TRP A 27 -13.98 0.05 6.38
C TRP A 27 -14.52 0.78 5.15
N THR A 28 -14.43 2.11 5.15
CA THR A 28 -14.86 2.93 4.01
C THR A 28 -13.65 3.36 3.19
N HIS A 29 -13.87 3.66 1.92
CA HIS A 29 -12.82 4.20 1.06
C HIS A 29 -12.23 5.51 1.62
N GLU A 30 -13.05 6.36 2.24
CA GLU A 30 -12.58 7.60 2.88
C GLU A 30 -11.63 7.33 4.06
N LYS A 31 -11.89 6.29 4.86
CA LYS A 31 -10.98 5.85 5.94
C LYS A 31 -9.67 5.33 5.36
N ALA A 32 -9.73 4.54 4.30
CA ALA A 32 -8.54 4.05 3.61
C ALA A 32 -7.68 5.21 3.07
N LEU A 33 -8.30 6.22 2.45
CA LEU A 33 -7.59 7.42 1.98
C LEU A 33 -6.94 8.22 3.12
N SER A 34 -7.50 8.17 4.33
CA SER A 34 -6.89 8.82 5.50
C SER A 34 -5.57 8.19 5.95
N LEU A 35 -5.32 6.93 5.57
CA LEU A 35 -4.07 6.22 5.87
C LEU A 35 -2.96 6.55 4.87
N VAL A 36 -3.30 7.08 3.69
CA VAL A 36 -2.33 7.38 2.64
C VAL A 36 -1.32 8.41 3.14
N GLY A 37 -0.05 8.03 3.13
CA GLY A 37 1.07 8.87 3.55
C GLY A 37 1.41 8.77 5.03
N LEU A 38 0.62 8.07 5.84
CA LEU A 38 0.96 7.77 7.24
C LEU A 38 2.09 6.74 7.34
N ALA A 39 2.73 6.68 8.51
CA ALA A 39 3.59 5.55 8.85
C ALA A 39 2.75 4.28 9.01
N LEU A 40 3.37 3.11 8.76
CA LEU A 40 2.68 1.81 8.85
C LEU A 40 2.22 1.52 10.27
N GLU A 41 2.99 1.94 11.27
CA GLU A 41 2.65 1.80 12.69
C GLU A 41 1.44 2.66 13.07
N ASP A 42 1.33 3.87 12.53
CA ASP A 42 0.18 4.75 12.77
C ASP A 42 -1.08 4.19 12.09
N SER A 43 -0.93 3.71 10.85
CA SER A 43 -1.99 3.03 10.11
C SER A 43 -2.49 1.79 10.86
N ALA A 44 -1.58 0.98 11.41
CA ALA A 44 -1.93 -0.21 12.19
C ALA A 44 -2.71 0.13 13.47
N ARG A 45 -2.38 1.23 14.15
CA ARG A 45 -3.14 1.68 15.33
C ARG A 45 -4.57 2.11 14.95
N ILE A 46 -4.74 2.83 13.85
CA ILE A 46 -6.08 3.22 13.36
C ILE A 46 -6.91 1.97 13.02
N LEU A 47 -6.31 0.95 12.40
CA LEU A 47 -6.99 -0.32 12.13
C LEU A 47 -7.42 -1.04 13.42
N GLN A 48 -6.62 -0.95 14.50
CA GLN A 48 -7.02 -1.48 15.81
C GLN A 48 -8.21 -0.72 16.41
N GLU A 49 -8.23 0.62 16.30
CA GLU A 49 -9.35 1.45 16.74
C GLU A 49 -10.66 1.08 16.02
N GLU A 50 -10.53 0.57 14.79
CA GLU A 50 -11.64 0.12 13.94
C GLU A 50 -12.00 -1.35 14.15
N GLY A 51 -11.40 -1.99 15.15
CA GLY A 51 -11.81 -3.29 15.68
C GLY A 51 -10.88 -4.46 15.35
N VAL A 52 -9.78 -4.24 14.63
CA VAL A 52 -8.80 -5.29 14.32
C VAL A 52 -8.08 -5.72 15.60
N ARG A 53 -8.16 -7.01 15.95
CA ARG A 53 -7.60 -7.57 17.20
C ARG A 53 -6.25 -8.26 17.01
N MET A 54 -5.40 -7.67 16.17
CA MET A 54 -4.03 -8.12 15.92
C MET A 54 -3.04 -7.15 16.59
N SER A 55 -1.80 -7.59 16.84
CA SER A 55 -0.76 -6.64 17.23
C SER A 55 -0.43 -5.73 16.06
N THR A 56 0.13 -4.53 16.32
CA THR A 56 0.54 -3.63 15.24
C THR A 56 1.55 -4.27 14.29
N GLY A 57 2.46 -5.09 14.82
CA GLY A 57 3.42 -5.85 14.00
C GLY A 57 2.74 -6.85 13.07
N ASP A 58 1.78 -7.63 13.59
CA ASP A 58 1.06 -8.62 12.78
C ASP A 58 0.20 -7.97 11.70
N ILE A 59 -0.39 -6.79 11.98
CA ILE A 59 -1.15 -6.01 10.99
C ILE A 59 -0.23 -5.60 9.83
N ILE A 60 0.94 -5.06 10.16
CA ILE A 60 1.92 -4.60 9.16
C ILE A 60 2.39 -5.79 8.32
N GLU A 61 2.72 -6.92 8.94
CA GLU A 61 3.15 -8.13 8.23
C GLU A 61 2.05 -8.66 7.31
N HIS A 62 0.80 -8.69 7.78
CA HIS A 62 -0.35 -9.13 7.00
C HIS A 62 -0.56 -8.25 5.76
N LEU A 63 -0.66 -6.93 5.95
CA LEU A 63 -0.90 -6.00 4.84
C LEU A 63 0.26 -6.02 3.83
N THR A 64 1.50 -6.02 4.32
CA THR A 64 2.69 -6.10 3.44
C THR A 64 2.67 -7.39 2.63
N SER A 65 2.34 -8.52 3.26
CA SER A 65 2.27 -9.82 2.57
C SER A 65 1.18 -9.83 1.49
N GLU A 66 0.02 -9.23 1.76
CA GLU A 66 -1.08 -9.18 0.80
C GLU A 66 -0.79 -8.23 -0.38
N VAL A 67 -0.18 -7.07 -0.10
CA VAL A 67 0.29 -6.14 -1.12
C VAL A 67 1.33 -6.81 -2.02
N MET A 68 2.33 -7.49 -1.44
CA MET A 68 3.36 -8.20 -2.21
C MET A 68 2.77 -9.34 -3.05
N ARG A 69 1.79 -10.08 -2.52
CA ARG A 69 1.06 -11.12 -3.25
C ARG A 69 0.31 -10.52 -4.44
N SER A 70 -0.36 -9.40 -4.23
CA SER A 70 -1.14 -8.74 -5.28
C SER A 70 -0.24 -8.12 -6.35
N ILE A 71 0.85 -7.46 -5.99
CA ILE A 71 1.86 -6.98 -6.95
C ILE A 71 2.47 -8.14 -7.75
N SER A 72 2.75 -9.27 -7.11
CA SER A 72 3.31 -10.44 -7.79
C SER A 72 2.34 -11.07 -8.79
N ARG A 73 1.03 -10.97 -8.52
CA ARG A 73 -0.05 -11.51 -9.35
C ARG A 73 -0.45 -10.56 -10.48
N ASP A 74 -0.62 -9.28 -10.15
CA ASP A 74 -1.27 -8.27 -11.01
C ASP A 74 -0.24 -7.33 -11.68
N GLY A 75 1.01 -7.35 -11.19
CA GLY A 75 2.13 -6.58 -11.73
C GLY A 75 2.40 -5.27 -10.99
N VAL A 76 3.59 -4.72 -11.22
CA VAL A 76 4.02 -3.43 -10.63
C VAL A 76 3.25 -2.28 -11.30
N PRO A 77 2.48 -1.48 -10.54
CA PRO A 77 1.72 -0.35 -11.05
C PRO A 77 2.66 0.84 -11.25
N PHE A 78 3.29 0.92 -12.43
CA PHE A 78 4.10 2.09 -12.77
C PHE A 78 3.20 3.30 -12.98
N ARG A 79 3.55 4.45 -12.39
CA ARG A 79 2.89 5.72 -12.70
C ARG A 79 3.05 6.03 -14.20
N PRO A 80 2.01 6.52 -14.91
CA PRO A 80 2.16 7.01 -16.27
C PRO A 80 3.32 8.02 -16.36
N GLY A 81 4.26 7.83 -17.30
CA GLY A 81 5.47 8.66 -17.45
C GLY A 81 6.70 8.21 -16.64
N ALA A 82 6.56 7.32 -15.65
CA ALA A 82 7.73 6.82 -14.89
C ALA A 82 8.63 5.89 -15.73
N ARG A 83 8.03 5.09 -16.64
CA ARG A 83 8.78 4.25 -17.58
C ARG A 83 9.53 5.07 -18.64
N GLU A 84 8.93 6.15 -19.12
CA GLU A 84 9.51 7.04 -20.14
C GLU A 84 10.67 7.84 -19.55
N LEU A 85 10.52 8.38 -18.33
CA LEU A 85 11.61 9.07 -17.62
C LEU A 85 12.80 8.15 -17.31
N LEU A 86 12.57 6.89 -16.92
CA LEU A 86 13.63 5.92 -16.70
C LEU A 86 14.32 5.48 -18.00
N ALA A 87 13.58 5.41 -19.11
CA ALA A 87 14.16 5.15 -20.42
C ALA A 87 15.05 6.31 -20.88
N ASP A 88 14.58 7.55 -20.73
CA ASP A 88 15.32 8.76 -21.07
C ASP A 88 16.59 8.94 -20.21
N LEU A 89 16.54 8.59 -18.91
CA LEU A 89 17.69 8.62 -18.02
C LEU A 89 18.74 7.55 -18.36
N LYS A 90 18.28 6.37 -18.79
CA LYS A 90 19.14 5.27 -19.26
C LYS A 90 19.83 5.63 -20.58
N ASP A 91 19.11 6.25 -21.51
CA ASP A 91 19.67 6.76 -22.77
C ASP A 91 20.62 7.94 -22.55
N ALA A 92 20.42 8.73 -21.47
CA ALA A 92 21.35 9.77 -21.03
C ALA A 92 22.60 9.25 -20.29
N GLY A 93 22.77 7.93 -20.14
CA GLY A 93 23.96 7.31 -19.56
C GLY A 93 24.09 7.45 -18.03
N LEU A 94 23.02 7.81 -17.33
CA LEU A 94 23.00 7.88 -15.87
C LEU A 94 22.57 6.51 -15.32
N LYS A 95 23.39 5.93 -14.43
CA LYS A 95 23.05 4.67 -13.75
C LYS A 95 21.87 4.90 -12.81
N THR A 96 20.74 4.28 -13.14
CA THR A 96 19.62 4.00 -12.23
C THR A 96 20.00 2.94 -11.21
#